data_AF-A0A7J8JY61-F1
#
_entry.id   AF-A0A7J8JY61-F1
#
_cell.length_a   1.000
_cell.length_b   1.000
_cell.length_c   1.000
_cell.angle_alpha   90.00
_cell.angle_beta   90.00
_cell.angle_gamma   90.00
#
_symmetry.space_group_name_H-M   'P 1'
#
loop_
_entity.id
_entity.type
_entity.pdbx_description
1 polymer ?
#
loop_
_entity_poly.entity_id
_entity_poly.type
_entity_poly.pdbx_seq_one_letter_code
_entity_poly.pdbx_strand_id
1 'polypeptide(L)'
;MKEALTEVKNNLHRFNNRVGKAKKQTINLESKGAKNNQSEQHKEKRIQKNEESVSSLWDNFKRANIRILGVPEGEEREQEIENLFETIMTQNFPNLVKETDIQVQEAQRVPNKMNPKRPTPRHIIIKMQKVQDKDRIFFFFL
;
A
#
# COMPACT_ATOMS: atom_id res chain seq x y z
N MET A 1 -61.04 8.94 45.45
CA MET A 1 -60.72 9.94 44.40
C MET A 1 -59.51 10.82 44.76
N LYS A 2 -59.44 11.47 45.94
CA LYS A 2 -58.32 12.38 46.27
C LYS A 2 -56.95 11.70 46.41
N GLU A 3 -56.88 10.50 46.99
CA GLU A 3 -55.61 9.76 47.15
C GLU A 3 -55.00 9.33 45.82
N ALA A 4 -55.81 8.77 44.93
CA ALA A 4 -55.39 8.43 43.57
C ALA A 4 -54.87 9.64 42.78
N LEU A 5 -55.46 10.83 42.98
CA LEU A 5 -55.01 12.06 42.33
C LEU A 5 -53.62 12.51 42.83
N THR A 6 -53.36 12.38 44.13
CA THR A 6 -52.07 12.70 44.75
C THR A 6 -50.98 11.73 44.28
N GLU A 7 -51.30 10.45 44.19
CA GLU A 7 -50.38 9.43 43.69
C GLU A 7 -49.98 9.69 42.23
N VAL A 8 -50.96 9.99 41.37
CA VAL A 8 -50.71 10.37 39.97
C VAL A 8 -49.81 11.61 39.89
N LYS A 9 -50.04 12.62 40.73
CA LYS A 9 -49.21 13.84 40.77
C LYS A 9 -47.76 13.55 41.16
N ASN A 10 -47.53 12.70 42.15
CA ASN A 10 -46.18 12.31 42.60
C ASN A 10 -45.46 11.48 41.53
N ASN A 11 -46.16 10.56 40.87
CA ASN A 11 -45.63 9.77 39.77
C ASN A 11 -45.26 10.65 38.57
N LEU A 12 -46.10 11.63 38.23
CA LEU A 12 -45.81 12.61 37.18
C LEU A 12 -44.57 13.45 37.51
N HIS A 13 -44.42 13.88 38.76
CA HIS A 13 -43.23 14.62 39.19
C HIS A 13 -41.95 13.76 39.08
N ARG A 14 -41.99 12.51 39.56
CA ARG A 14 -40.89 11.55 39.43
C ARG A 14 -40.55 11.28 37.96
N PHE A 15 -41.57 11.13 37.11
CA PHE A 15 -41.40 10.94 35.67
C PHE A 15 -40.71 12.15 35.03
N ASN A 16 -41.16 13.37 35.32
CA ASN A 16 -40.55 14.60 34.79
C ASN A 16 -39.07 14.74 35.17
N ASN A 17 -38.71 14.40 36.41
CA ASN A 17 -37.31 14.42 36.84
C ASN A 17 -36.45 13.39 36.08
N ARG A 18 -36.98 12.18 35.85
CA ARG A 18 -36.30 11.16 35.02
C ARG A 18 -36.15 11.62 33.58
N VAL A 19 -37.18 12.20 32.98
CA VAL A 19 -37.15 12.75 31.61
C VAL A 19 -36.12 13.88 31.51
N GLY A 20 -36.06 14.78 32.49
CA GLY A 20 -35.06 15.84 32.54
C GLY A 20 -33.63 15.31 32.60
N LYS A 21 -33.38 14.27 33.42
CA LYS A 21 -32.07 13.61 33.49
C LYS A 21 -31.71 12.91 32.17
N ALA A 22 -32.66 12.18 31.57
CA ALA A 22 -32.46 11.52 30.29
C ALA A 22 -32.14 12.51 29.17
N LYS A 23 -32.87 13.63 29.06
CA LYS A 23 -32.60 14.69 28.07
C LYS A 23 -31.17 15.24 28.18
N LYS A 24 -30.69 15.51 29.40
CA LYS A 24 -29.29 15.97 29.61
C LYS A 24 -28.27 14.93 29.17
N GLN A 25 -28.51 13.66 29.44
CA GLN A 25 -27.64 12.57 28.98
C GLN A 25 -27.62 12.48 27.45
N THR A 26 -28.79 12.57 26.80
CA THR A 26 -28.90 12.57 25.33
C THR A 26 -28.09 13.71 24.71
N ILE A 27 -28.24 14.96 25.21
CA ILE A 27 -27.48 16.13 24.71
C ILE A 27 -25.97 15.91 24.86
N ASN A 28 -25.53 15.38 26.00
CA ASN A 28 -24.11 15.11 26.23
C ASN A 28 -23.58 14.02 25.29
N LEU A 29 -24.37 12.97 25.04
CA LEU A 29 -24.01 11.89 24.10
C LEU A 29 -23.97 12.40 22.66
N GLU A 30 -24.92 13.23 22.24
CA GLU A 30 -24.92 13.87 20.92
C GLU A 30 -23.68 14.75 20.72
N SER A 31 -23.35 15.59 21.70
CA SER A 31 -22.13 16.41 21.66
C SER A 31 -20.86 15.57 21.56
N LYS A 32 -20.77 14.48 22.35
CA LYS A 32 -19.64 13.54 22.28
C LYS A 32 -19.59 12.82 20.94
N GLY A 33 -20.74 12.41 20.39
CA GLY A 33 -20.87 11.77 19.08
C GLY A 33 -20.37 12.68 17.96
N ALA A 34 -20.74 13.96 17.97
CA ALA A 34 -20.25 14.93 16.99
C ALA A 34 -18.72 15.10 17.03
N LYS A 35 -18.14 15.22 18.23
CA LYS A 35 -16.67 15.31 18.41
C LYS A 35 -15.96 14.06 17.91
N ASN A 36 -16.52 12.88 18.20
CA ASN A 36 -15.97 11.61 17.74
C ASN A 36 -16.01 11.53 16.21
N ASN A 37 -17.13 11.85 15.58
CA ASN A 37 -17.26 11.83 14.12
C ASN A 37 -16.26 12.77 13.43
N GLN A 38 -16.07 13.97 13.97
CA GLN A 38 -15.07 14.90 13.43
C GLN A 38 -13.64 14.35 13.58
N SER A 39 -13.33 13.70 14.71
CA SER A 39 -12.03 13.05 14.93
C SER A 39 -11.81 11.89 13.96
N GLU A 40 -12.82 11.05 13.72
CA GLU A 40 -12.75 9.93 12.78
C GLU A 40 -12.55 10.42 11.35
N GLN A 41 -13.31 11.43 10.89
CA GLN A 41 -13.10 12.05 9.57
C GLN A 41 -11.67 12.60 9.40
N HIS A 42 -11.10 13.18 10.46
CA HIS A 42 -9.72 13.66 10.42
C HIS A 42 -8.71 12.52 10.33
N LYS A 43 -8.92 11.42 11.06
CA LYS A 43 -8.07 10.22 10.98
C LYS A 43 -8.14 9.59 9.59
N GLU A 44 -9.33 9.47 9.03
CA GLU A 44 -9.55 8.90 7.69
C GLU A 44 -8.80 9.68 6.62
N LYS A 45 -8.90 11.02 6.62
CA LYS A 45 -8.12 11.88 5.72
C LYS A 45 -6.60 11.70 5.89
N ARG A 46 -6.14 11.48 7.13
CA ARG A 46 -4.71 11.21 7.40
C ARG A 46 -4.28 9.84 6.87
N ILE A 47 -5.12 8.82 7.01
CA ILE A 47 -4.87 7.48 6.48
C ILE A 47 -4.77 7.54 4.96
N GLN A 48 -5.75 8.16 4.30
CA GLN A 48 -5.74 8.31 2.84
C GLN A 48 -4.46 9.02 2.35
N LYS A 49 -4.08 10.13 2.98
CA LYS A 49 -2.84 10.83 2.63
C LYS A 49 -1.60 9.95 2.84
N ASN A 50 -1.58 9.14 3.90
CA ASN A 50 -0.48 8.23 4.16
C ASN A 50 -0.42 7.10 3.12
N GLU A 51 -1.56 6.56 2.69
CA GLU A 51 -1.62 5.54 1.65
C GLU A 51 -1.08 6.06 0.31
N GLU A 52 -1.49 7.26 -0.10
CA GLU A 52 -0.95 7.93 -1.30
C GLU A 52 0.56 8.18 -1.18
N SER A 53 1.02 8.58 0.01
CA SER A 53 2.45 8.78 0.28
C SER A 53 3.23 7.47 0.21
N VAL A 54 2.68 6.37 0.74
CA VAL A 54 3.32 5.05 0.66
C VAL A 54 3.37 4.57 -0.79
N SER A 55 2.28 4.73 -1.55
CA SER A 55 2.24 4.35 -2.96
C SER A 55 3.30 5.10 -3.77
N SER A 56 3.34 6.43 -3.66
CA SER A 56 4.31 7.25 -4.39
C SER A 56 5.77 6.95 -4.02
N LEU A 57 6.06 6.69 -2.73
CA LEU A 57 7.38 6.26 -2.30
C LEU A 57 7.78 4.91 -2.89
N TRP A 58 6.82 3.98 -2.98
CA TRP A 58 7.08 2.65 -3.50
C TRP A 58 7.29 2.66 -5.02
N ASP A 59 6.51 3.48 -5.73
CA ASP A 59 6.70 3.73 -7.17
C ASP A 59 8.08 4.35 -7.43
N ASN A 60 8.50 5.31 -6.59
CA ASN A 60 9.82 5.92 -6.67
C ASN A 60 10.94 4.90 -6.40
N PHE A 61 10.78 4.05 -5.37
CA PHE A 61 11.75 3.00 -5.05
C PHE A 61 11.91 2.00 -6.20
N LYS A 62 10.81 1.69 -6.89
CA LYS A 62 10.80 0.77 -8.04
C LYS A 62 11.10 1.42 -9.37
N ARG A 63 11.28 2.73 -9.40
CA ARG A 63 11.45 3.49 -10.65
C ARG A 63 12.64 2.97 -11.46
N ALA A 64 13.71 2.54 -10.80
CA ALA A 64 14.90 1.96 -11.42
C ALA A 64 14.82 0.43 -11.64
N ASN A 65 13.70 -0.23 -11.31
CA ASN A 65 13.62 -1.69 -11.37
C ASN A 65 13.07 -2.16 -12.73
N ILE A 66 13.72 -3.17 -13.30
CA ILE A 66 13.30 -3.93 -14.47
C ILE A 66 12.89 -5.33 -13.99
N ARG A 67 11.82 -5.86 -14.58
CA ARG A 67 11.33 -7.22 -14.27
C ARG A 67 11.44 -8.10 -15.50
N ILE A 68 12.24 -9.15 -15.40
CA ILE A 68 12.43 -10.13 -16.47
C ILE A 68 11.59 -11.37 -16.14
N LEU A 69 10.85 -11.84 -17.14
CA LEU A 69 9.97 -13.00 -17.06
C LEU A 69 10.46 -14.10 -18.00
N GLY A 70 10.08 -15.34 -17.72
CA GLY A 70 10.32 -16.47 -18.63
C GLY A 70 11.71 -17.11 -18.56
N VAL A 71 12.65 -16.55 -17.78
CA VAL A 71 13.96 -17.16 -17.56
C VAL A 71 13.81 -18.49 -16.80
N PRO A 72 14.25 -19.64 -17.33
CA PRO A 72 14.22 -20.92 -16.65
C PRO A 72 14.95 -20.88 -15.29
N GLU A 73 14.47 -21.63 -14.31
CA GLU A 73 15.14 -21.73 -13.01
C GLU A 73 16.43 -22.55 -13.17
N GLY A 74 17.57 -22.01 -12.74
CA GLY A 74 18.84 -22.73 -12.74
C GLY A 74 19.88 -22.20 -13.73
N GLU A 75 19.46 -21.43 -14.74
CA GLU A 75 20.41 -20.71 -15.62
C GLU A 75 21.35 -19.81 -14.81
N GLU A 76 20.86 -19.26 -13.69
CA GLU A 76 21.69 -18.36 -12.87
C GLU A 76 22.53 -19.07 -11.81
N ARG A 77 22.49 -20.40 -11.76
CA ARG A 77 23.46 -21.17 -10.99
C ARG A 77 24.73 -21.43 -11.81
N GLU A 78 24.61 -21.39 -13.13
CA GLU A 78 25.73 -21.53 -14.06
C GLU A 78 26.45 -20.20 -14.30
N GLN A 79 25.71 -19.09 -14.24
CA GLN A 79 26.24 -17.71 -14.36
C GLN A 79 25.54 -16.78 -13.37
N GLU A 80 26.19 -15.72 -12.88
CA GLU A 80 25.52 -14.75 -12.01
C GLU A 80 24.34 -14.07 -12.74
N ILE A 81 23.30 -13.65 -11.98
CA ILE A 81 22.09 -13.02 -12.55
C ILE A 81 22.45 -11.74 -13.35
N GLU A 82 23.51 -11.05 -12.94
CA GLU A 82 24.05 -9.88 -13.63
C GLU A 82 24.59 -10.24 -15.02
N ASN A 83 25.35 -11.33 -15.13
CA ASN A 83 25.88 -11.82 -16.42
C ASN A 83 24.76 -12.26 -17.37
N LEU A 84 23.69 -12.86 -16.84
CA LEU A 84 22.50 -13.18 -17.64
C LEU A 84 21.87 -11.90 -18.20
N PHE A 85 21.75 -10.85 -17.39
CA PHE A 85 21.23 -9.57 -17.85
C PHE A 85 22.12 -8.96 -18.94
N GLU A 86 23.44 -8.94 -18.76
CA GLU A 86 24.38 -8.47 -19.79
C GLU A 86 24.27 -9.26 -21.10
N THR A 87 24.08 -10.57 -21.01
CA THR A 87 23.87 -11.44 -22.17
C THR A 87 22.58 -11.06 -22.91
N ILE A 88 21.47 -10.88 -22.18
CA ILE A 88 20.20 -10.43 -22.76
C ILE A 88 20.37 -9.05 -23.42
N MET A 89 21.06 -8.13 -22.76
CA MET A 89 21.29 -6.77 -23.27
C MET A 89 22.16 -6.77 -24.52
N THR A 90 23.22 -7.57 -24.56
CA THR A 90 24.12 -7.65 -25.73
C THR A 90 23.44 -8.32 -26.92
N GLN A 91 22.60 -9.33 -26.68
CA GLN A 91 21.84 -10.01 -27.73
C GLN A 91 20.74 -9.13 -28.34
N ASN A 92 20.00 -8.38 -27.52
CA ASN A 92 18.84 -7.63 -27.98
C ASN A 92 19.16 -6.15 -28.30
N PHE A 93 20.10 -5.55 -27.57
CA PHE A 93 20.44 -4.12 -27.65
C PHE A 93 21.95 -3.88 -27.80
N PRO A 94 22.62 -4.48 -28.79
CA PRO A 94 24.08 -4.39 -28.92
C PRO A 94 24.60 -2.96 -29.08
N ASN A 95 23.82 -2.07 -29.70
CA ASN A 95 24.20 -0.65 -29.86
C ASN A 95 24.11 0.09 -28.52
N LEU A 96 23.08 -0.18 -27.72
CA LEU A 96 22.90 0.46 -26.42
C LEU A 96 24.03 0.08 -25.46
N VAL A 97 24.43 -1.19 -25.45
CA VAL A 97 25.57 -1.68 -24.64
C VAL A 97 26.88 -1.00 -25.05
N LYS A 98 27.07 -0.67 -26.34
CA LYS A 98 28.28 0.03 -26.81
C LYS A 98 28.28 1.51 -26.47
N GLU A 99 27.11 2.16 -26.54
CA GLU A 99 26.97 3.60 -26.34
C GLU A 99 26.88 3.99 -24.85
N THR A 100 26.47 3.05 -24.01
CA THR A 100 26.16 3.33 -22.61
C THR A 100 26.70 2.26 -21.67
N ASP A 101 27.38 2.70 -20.62
CA ASP A 101 27.82 1.84 -19.52
C ASP A 101 26.65 1.58 -18.56
N ILE A 102 25.81 0.62 -18.92
CA ILE A 102 24.64 0.22 -18.15
C ILE A 102 25.11 -0.57 -16.93
N GLN A 103 24.98 0.04 -15.74
CA GLN A 103 25.38 -0.58 -14.48
C GLN A 103 24.18 -1.11 -13.70
N VAL A 104 24.26 -2.38 -13.30
CA VAL A 104 23.30 -3.02 -12.40
C VAL A 104 23.73 -2.77 -10.96
N GLN A 105 22.80 -2.30 -10.14
CA GLN A 105 23.03 -2.15 -8.69
C GLN A 105 22.74 -3.45 -7.93
N GLU A 106 21.69 -4.16 -8.33
CA GLU A 106 21.27 -5.39 -7.67
C GLU A 106 20.47 -6.26 -8.65
N ALA A 107 20.75 -7.56 -8.66
CA ALA A 107 20.02 -8.52 -9.46
C ALA A 107 19.58 -9.70 -8.60
N GLN A 108 18.29 -9.99 -8.55
CA GLN A 108 17.79 -11.11 -7.75
C GLN A 108 16.50 -11.74 -8.28
N ARG A 109 16.35 -13.04 -8.03
CA ARG A 109 15.09 -13.77 -8.22
C ARG A 109 14.13 -13.47 -7.08
N VAL A 110 12.88 -13.17 -7.43
CA VAL A 110 11.83 -12.83 -6.46
C VAL A 110 10.62 -13.76 -6.59
N PRO A 111 10.12 -14.33 -5.47
CA PRO A 111 10.71 -14.30 -4.11
C PRO A 111 12.04 -15.08 -4.03
N ASN A 112 12.92 -14.69 -3.11
CA ASN A 112 14.24 -15.33 -2.94
C ASN A 112 14.12 -16.86 -2.69
N LYS A 113 13.08 -17.28 -1.95
CA LYS A 113 12.79 -18.71 -1.76
C LYS A 113 11.93 -19.26 -2.90
N MET A 114 12.40 -20.35 -3.51
CA MET A 114 11.66 -21.10 -4.52
C MET A 114 10.52 -21.89 -3.85
N ASN A 115 9.30 -21.80 -4.40
CA ASN A 115 8.19 -22.65 -4.01
C ASN A 115 8.09 -23.85 -4.97
N PRO A 116 8.35 -25.10 -4.53
CA PRO A 116 8.34 -26.27 -5.40
C PRO A 116 7.00 -26.53 -6.10
N LYS A 117 5.89 -26.03 -5.55
CA LYS A 117 4.54 -26.21 -6.13
C LYS A 117 4.26 -25.26 -7.29
N ARG A 118 5.13 -24.29 -7.56
CA ARG A 118 4.91 -23.28 -8.60
C ARG A 118 5.38 -23.85 -9.95
N PRO A 119 4.49 -23.95 -10.96
CA PRO A 119 4.86 -24.47 -12.27
C PRO A 119 5.59 -23.43 -13.14
N THR A 120 5.50 -22.15 -12.80
CA THR A 120 6.13 -21.05 -13.54
C THR A 120 7.46 -20.64 -12.92
N PRO A 121 8.48 -20.31 -13.74
CA PRO A 121 9.71 -19.73 -13.23
C PRO A 121 9.45 -18.42 -12.45
N ARG A 122 10.27 -18.15 -11.44
CA ARG A 122 10.21 -16.87 -10.72
C ARG A 122 10.66 -15.73 -11.62
N HIS A 123 10.25 -14.52 -11.28
CA HIS A 123 10.70 -13.35 -12.00
C HIS A 123 12.04 -12.89 -11.44
N ILE A 124 12.86 -12.29 -12.29
CA ILE A 124 14.08 -11.60 -11.88
C ILE A 124 13.76 -10.11 -11.77
N ILE A 125 14.23 -9.48 -10.69
CA ILE A 125 14.24 -8.03 -10.55
C ILE A 125 15.68 -7.57 -10.70
N ILE A 126 15.92 -6.71 -11.67
CA ILE A 126 17.18 -6.00 -11.87
C ILE A 126 16.95 -4.56 -11.44
N LYS A 127 17.73 -4.08 -10.49
CA LYS A 127 17.75 -2.69 -10.08
C LYS A 127 18.88 -1.97 -10.78
N MET A 128 18.54 -1.00 -11.61
CA MET A 128 19.54 -0.18 -12.30
C MET A 128 20.17 0.82 -11.34
N GLN A 129 21.44 1.13 -11.54
CA GLN A 129 22.09 2.21 -10.78
C GLN A 129 21.52 3.58 -11.15
N LYS A 130 21.11 3.79 -12.41
CA LYS A 130 20.46 5.02 -12.88
C LYS A 130 19.10 4.70 -13.48
N VAL A 131 18.09 5.51 -13.13
CA VAL A 131 16.74 5.40 -13.71
C VAL A 131 16.75 5.64 -15.23
N GLN A 132 17.64 6.53 -15.70
CA GLN A 132 17.77 6.87 -17.12
C GLN A 132 18.15 5.65 -17.98
N ASP A 133 18.91 4.71 -17.43
CA ASP A 133 19.31 3.49 -18.15
C ASP A 133 18.09 2.60 -18.41
N LYS A 134 17.21 2.47 -17.41
CA LYS A 134 15.92 1.81 -17.60
C LYS A 134 15.09 2.48 -18.69
N ASP A 135 14.95 3.81 -18.62
CA ASP A 135 14.11 4.54 -19.58
C ASP A 135 14.63 4.38 -21.02
N ARG A 136 15.95 4.34 -21.21
CA ARG A 136 16.57 4.06 -22.51
C ARG A 136 16.27 2.66 -23.00
N ILE A 137 16.37 1.64 -22.14
CA ILE A 137 16.04 0.25 -22.51
C ILE A 137 14.58 0.17 -22.96
N PHE A 138 13.66 0.75 -22.19
CA PHE A 138 12.24 0.73 -22.54
C PHE A 138 11.89 1.59 -23.76
N PHE A 139 12.67 2.64 -24.05
CA PHE A 139 12.47 3.47 -25.23
C PHE A 139 12.57 2.67 -26.54
N PHE A 140 13.43 1.67 -26.62
CA PHE A 140 13.56 0.84 -27.83
C PHE A 140 12.39 -0.12 -28.08
N PHE A 141 11.47 -0.29 -27.12
CA PHE A 141 10.28 -1.12 -27.28
C PHE A 141 9.04 -0.33 -27.75
N LEU A 142 9.14 1.00 -27.89
CA LEU A 142 8.09 1.89 -28.39
C LEU A 142 8.36 2.27 -29.85
#